data_AF-A0A0H2UME2-F1
#
_entry.id   AF-A0A0H2UME2-F1
#
_cell.length_a   1.000
_cell.length_b   1.000
_cell.length_c   1.000
_cell.angle_alpha   90.00
_cell.angle_beta   90.00
_cell.angle_gamma   90.00
#
_symmetry.space_group_name_H-M   'P 1'
#
loop_
_entity.id
_entity.type
_entity.pdbx_description
1 polymer ?
#
loop_
_entity_poly.entity_id
_entity_poly.type
_entity_poly.pdbx_seq_one_letter_code
_entity_poly.pdbx_strand_id
1 'polypeptide(L)'
;MFFGAGNIVFPLALGYHYNAHPWSAYFGMMLTAVCVPLLGLVSMLFYSGDYQKFFFSIGRIPGMIFITAIILLIGPFGGIPRAIAVSHATLISLSEHKSAFIPSLPIFSAICCVLIYIFSCKLSRLIQWLGSVFFPIMLVTLLWVIIRSFMIPTHPMVQEFIPNARQAWLAGFIEGFNTMDLLAAFFFCSIVLISLRQLVAEEKHPTEEEIPLSFQGISKKNKRSLALGFFLAAILLGMTYLGFVLSAARHAGLLVNVSKGHILGRISAIALGPNSILAGVSVFIACLTTEIALVGIVADFLARVVSFKKLNYASAVICTLIPTYLISILNFETISHLLLPLLQLSYPALIVLACGNIAYKLWNFRYSPVLFYLTLSLTIVLKLVN
;
A
#
# COMPACT_ATOMS: atom_id res chain seq x y z
N MET A 1 -4.43 -6.36 2.72
CA MET A 1 -4.83 -5.00 2.32
C MET A 1 -3.63 -4.09 2.18
N PHE A 2 -2.76 -3.97 3.20
CA PHE A 2 -1.51 -3.19 3.13
C PHE A 2 -0.30 -4.00 2.62
N PHE A 3 -0.50 -5.03 1.81
CA PHE A 3 0.64 -5.82 1.32
C PHE A 3 0.47 -6.01 -0.19
N GLY A 4 0.96 -5.02 -0.93
CA GLY A 4 0.92 -4.99 -2.40
C GLY A 4 2.29 -4.73 -3.01
N ALA A 5 2.30 -4.45 -4.31
CA ALA A 5 3.50 -4.24 -5.12
C ALA A 5 4.54 -3.28 -4.52
N GLY A 6 4.11 -2.13 -3.99
CA GLY A 6 5.03 -1.15 -3.39
C GLY A 6 5.78 -1.71 -2.17
N ASN A 7 5.11 -2.56 -1.39
CA ASN A 7 5.64 -3.12 -0.14
C ASN A 7 6.66 -4.24 -0.39
N ILE A 8 6.84 -4.62 -1.65
CA ILE A 8 7.82 -5.60 -2.07
C ILE A 8 8.95 -4.92 -2.82
N VAL A 9 8.62 -4.04 -3.76
CA VAL A 9 9.61 -3.40 -4.63
C VAL A 9 10.49 -2.39 -3.89
N PHE A 10 9.90 -1.53 -3.05
CA PHE A 10 10.63 -0.42 -2.43
C PHE A 10 11.64 -0.87 -1.37
N PRO A 11 11.34 -1.81 -0.45
CA PRO A 11 12.34 -2.31 0.49
C PRO A 11 13.51 -3.00 -0.22
N LEU A 12 13.24 -3.73 -1.30
CA LEU A 12 14.26 -4.40 -2.10
C LEU A 12 15.16 -3.39 -2.84
N ALA A 13 14.55 -2.41 -3.51
CA ALA A 13 15.29 -1.34 -4.17
C ALA A 13 16.15 -0.55 -3.16
N LEU A 14 15.61 -0.26 -1.98
CA LEU A 14 16.31 0.44 -0.91
C LEU A 14 17.54 -0.35 -0.43
N GLY A 15 17.39 -1.66 -0.20
CA GLY A 15 18.49 -2.54 0.18
C GLY A 15 19.58 -2.64 -0.90
N TYR A 16 19.18 -2.68 -2.17
CA TYR A 16 20.12 -2.66 -3.29
C TYR A 16 20.93 -1.35 -3.34
N HIS A 17 20.25 -0.19 -3.35
CA HIS A 17 20.91 1.11 -3.51
C HIS A 17 21.76 1.52 -2.29
N TYR A 18 21.30 1.19 -1.07
CA TYR A 18 21.96 1.56 0.19
C TYR A 18 22.56 0.32 0.89
N ASN A 19 23.14 -0.59 0.11
CA ASN A 19 23.69 -1.85 0.61
C ASN A 19 24.83 -1.70 1.63
N ALA A 20 25.52 -0.55 1.66
CA ALA A 20 26.56 -0.25 2.65
C ALA A 20 26.01 0.10 4.04
N HIS A 21 24.81 0.71 4.11
CA HIS A 21 24.14 1.05 5.37
C HIS A 21 22.66 0.61 5.37
N PRO A 22 22.38 -0.70 5.23
CA PRO A 22 21.03 -1.22 5.05
C PRO A 22 20.17 -1.04 6.30
N TRP A 23 20.78 -1.07 7.49
CA TRP A 23 20.09 -0.82 8.76
C TRP A 23 19.57 0.61 8.88
N SER A 24 20.41 1.59 8.53
CA SER A 24 20.01 3.01 8.56
C SER A 24 18.86 3.26 7.57
N ALA A 25 18.94 2.69 6.37
CA ALA A 25 17.88 2.77 5.38
C ALA A 25 16.59 2.11 5.86
N TYR A 26 16.68 0.90 6.44
CA TYR A 26 15.56 0.18 7.01
C TYR A 26 14.83 1.00 8.09
N PHE A 27 15.56 1.59 9.05
CA PHE A 27 14.92 2.37 10.12
C PHE A 27 14.23 3.63 9.59
N GLY A 28 14.79 4.27 8.57
CA GLY A 28 14.12 5.37 7.87
C GLY A 28 12.80 4.90 7.25
N MET A 29 12.83 3.79 6.52
CA MET A 29 11.64 3.24 5.87
C MET A 29 10.60 2.72 6.87
N MET A 30 11.01 2.09 7.96
CA MET A 30 10.12 1.57 9.00
C MET A 30 9.28 2.70 9.61
N LEU A 31 9.87 3.88 9.81
CA LEU A 31 9.16 5.04 10.36
C LEU A 31 8.01 5.47 9.44
N THR A 32 8.25 5.58 8.14
CA THR A 32 7.29 6.13 7.17
C THR A 32 6.38 5.10 6.52
N ALA A 33 6.83 3.86 6.36
CA ALA A 33 6.07 2.79 5.70
C ALA A 33 5.31 1.89 6.69
N VAL A 34 5.61 1.96 7.99
CA VAL A 34 4.92 1.16 9.02
C VAL A 34 4.30 2.06 10.09
N CYS A 35 5.09 2.90 10.77
CA CYS A 35 4.57 3.70 11.88
C CYS A 35 3.57 4.78 11.42
N VAL A 36 3.84 5.44 10.29
CA VAL A 36 2.97 6.49 9.73
C VAL A 36 1.61 5.94 9.26
N PRO A 37 1.51 4.84 8.47
CA PRO A 37 0.21 4.25 8.12
C PRO A 37 -0.56 3.76 9.34
N LEU A 38 0.13 3.21 10.36
CA LEU A 38 -0.48 2.84 11.64
C LEU A 38 -1.06 4.08 12.35
N LEU A 39 -0.35 5.20 12.34
CA LEU A 39 -0.85 6.47 12.85
C LEU A 39 -2.08 6.95 12.07
N GLY A 40 -2.09 6.78 10.74
CA GLY A 40 -3.25 7.03 9.89
C GLY A 40 -4.47 6.20 10.30
N LEU A 41 -4.30 4.89 10.49
CA LEU A 41 -5.35 3.99 10.99
C LEU A 41 -5.89 4.45 12.34
N VAL A 42 -5.00 4.71 13.30
CA VAL A 42 -5.39 5.17 14.64
C VAL A 42 -6.16 6.49 14.57
N SER A 43 -5.70 7.43 13.74
CA SER A 43 -6.39 8.71 13.56
C SER A 43 -7.82 8.52 13.03
N MET A 44 -8.03 7.60 12.09
CA MET A 44 -9.35 7.27 11.57
C MET A 44 -10.26 6.58 12.59
N LEU A 45 -9.69 5.77 13.50
CA LEU A 45 -10.47 5.15 14.58
C LEU A 45 -11.14 6.22 15.47
N PHE A 46 -10.47 7.32 15.75
CA PHE A 46 -11.05 8.45 16.51
C PHE A 46 -12.24 9.10 15.79
N TYR A 47 -12.34 8.94 14.47
CA TYR A 47 -13.43 9.43 13.63
C TYR A 47 -14.42 8.31 13.25
N SER A 48 -14.37 7.17 13.94
CA SER A 48 -15.24 6.01 13.68
C SER A 48 -15.20 5.50 12.23
N GLY A 49 -14.07 5.68 11.55
CA GLY A 49 -13.88 5.28 10.16
C GLY A 49 -14.56 6.19 9.14
N ASP A 50 -15.10 7.34 9.56
CA ASP A 50 -15.73 8.29 8.65
C ASP A 50 -14.66 9.23 8.04
N TYR A 51 -14.22 8.89 6.82
CA TYR A 51 -13.20 9.68 6.11
C TYR A 51 -13.71 11.08 5.76
N GLN A 52 -15.02 11.29 5.55
CA GLN A 52 -15.56 12.62 5.30
C GLN A 52 -15.40 13.51 6.52
N LYS A 53 -15.76 13.01 7.71
CA LYS A 53 -15.57 13.77 8.96
C LYS A 53 -14.09 14.03 9.25
N PHE A 54 -13.22 13.08 8.94
CA PHE A 54 -11.78 13.26 9.11
C PHE A 54 -11.24 14.39 8.23
N PHE A 55 -11.49 14.34 6.92
CA PHE A 55 -10.97 15.36 5.98
C PHE A 55 -11.73 16.68 6.02
N PHE A 56 -12.99 16.72 6.46
CA PHE A 56 -13.71 18.00 6.63
C PHE A 56 -13.24 18.81 7.84
N SER A 57 -12.36 18.27 8.68
CA SER A 57 -11.67 19.03 9.73
C SER A 57 -10.85 20.20 9.18
N ILE A 58 -10.33 20.09 7.94
CA ILE A 58 -9.63 21.20 7.24
C ILE A 58 -10.58 22.11 6.45
N GLY A 59 -11.88 21.83 6.46
CA GLY A 59 -12.90 22.52 5.68
C GLY A 59 -13.57 21.61 4.65
N ARG A 60 -14.84 21.89 4.32
CA ARG A 60 -15.67 21.00 3.48
C ARG A 60 -15.18 20.88 2.04
N ILE A 61 -14.89 22.02 1.40
CA ILE A 61 -14.37 22.08 0.03
C ILE A 61 -12.96 21.46 -0.06
N PRO A 62 -11.95 21.93 0.73
CA PRO A 62 -10.61 21.38 0.66
C PRO A 62 -10.58 19.90 1.04
N GLY A 63 -11.34 19.48 2.06
CA GLY A 63 -11.44 18.07 2.44
C GLY A 63 -11.99 17.20 1.32
N MET A 64 -13.01 17.65 0.58
CA MET A 64 -13.55 16.90 -0.56
C MET A 64 -12.53 16.78 -1.71
N ILE A 65 -11.77 17.84 -1.99
CA ILE A 65 -10.69 17.82 -2.98
C ILE A 65 -9.64 16.78 -2.59
N PHE A 66 -9.19 16.75 -1.33
CA PHE A 66 -8.22 15.77 -0.85
C PHE A 66 -8.74 14.34 -0.89
N ILE A 67 -9.98 14.10 -0.45
CA ILE A 67 -10.59 12.76 -0.55
C ILE A 67 -10.57 12.28 -2.00
N THR A 68 -11.02 13.12 -2.92
CA THR A 68 -11.11 12.78 -4.34
C THR A 68 -9.73 12.53 -4.93
N ALA A 69 -8.77 13.42 -4.67
CA ALA A 69 -7.39 13.30 -5.15
C ALA A 69 -6.73 12.02 -4.64
N ILE A 70 -6.88 11.70 -3.35
CA ILE A 70 -6.28 10.49 -2.77
C ILE A 70 -6.91 9.23 -3.35
N ILE A 71 -8.24 9.17 -3.47
CA ILE A 71 -8.95 8.01 -4.04
C ILE A 71 -8.53 7.79 -5.50
N LEU A 72 -8.42 8.86 -6.28
CA LEU A 72 -7.93 8.78 -7.66
C LEU A 72 -6.47 8.31 -7.74
N LEU A 73 -5.62 8.76 -6.81
CA LEU A 73 -4.20 8.39 -6.74
C LEU A 73 -3.97 6.94 -6.32
N ILE A 74 -4.66 6.45 -5.29
CA ILE A 74 -4.52 5.04 -4.86
C ILE A 74 -5.26 4.09 -5.80
N GLY A 75 -6.30 4.57 -6.47
CA GLY A 75 -7.13 3.80 -7.37
C GLY A 75 -6.63 3.87 -8.82
N PRO A 76 -7.41 4.49 -9.72
CA PRO A 76 -7.23 4.36 -11.16
C PRO A 76 -5.93 4.96 -11.71
N PHE A 77 -5.39 6.01 -11.08
CA PHE A 77 -4.25 6.75 -11.64
C PHE A 77 -2.89 6.38 -11.04
N GLY A 78 -2.84 5.53 -10.01
CA GLY A 78 -1.58 5.22 -9.35
C GLY A 78 -1.49 3.82 -8.77
N GLY A 79 -2.13 3.58 -7.62
CA GLY A 79 -1.92 2.34 -6.87
C GLY A 79 -2.25 1.06 -7.65
N ILE A 80 -3.43 1.01 -8.29
CA ILE A 80 -3.88 -0.15 -9.08
C ILE A 80 -3.00 -0.38 -10.32
N PRO A 81 -2.82 0.58 -11.25
CA PRO A 81 -2.03 0.33 -12.45
C PRO A 81 -0.57 0.00 -12.14
N ARG A 82 -0.01 0.57 -11.06
CA ARG A 82 1.34 0.27 -10.58
C ARG A 82 1.47 -1.18 -10.11
N ALA A 83 0.47 -1.72 -9.42
CA ALA A 83 0.50 -3.08 -8.90
C ALA A 83 0.40 -4.13 -10.02
N ILE A 84 -0.38 -3.85 -11.07
CA ILE A 84 -0.43 -4.65 -12.30
C ILE A 84 0.95 -4.69 -12.97
N ALA A 85 1.59 -3.53 -13.14
CA ALA A 85 2.89 -3.41 -13.79
C ALA A 85 4.01 -4.15 -13.01
N VAL A 86 4.01 -4.10 -11.68
CA VAL A 86 4.98 -4.86 -10.86
C VAL A 86 4.77 -6.36 -10.95
N SER A 87 3.51 -6.80 -10.94
CA SER A 87 3.19 -8.22 -11.04
C SER A 87 3.69 -8.80 -12.35
N HIS A 88 3.52 -8.06 -13.45
CA HIS A 88 4.07 -8.40 -14.77
C HIS A 88 5.60 -8.47 -14.76
N ALA A 89 6.26 -7.42 -14.28
CA ALA A 89 7.72 -7.33 -14.20
C ALA A 89 8.33 -8.48 -13.37
N THR A 90 7.70 -8.81 -12.24
CA THR A 90 8.13 -9.91 -11.38
C THR A 90 8.01 -11.24 -12.09
N LEU A 91 6.89 -11.51 -12.76
CA LEU A 91 6.65 -12.75 -13.50
C LEU A 91 7.64 -12.91 -14.66
N ILE A 92 7.89 -11.84 -15.44
CA ILE A 92 8.86 -11.89 -16.55
C ILE A 92 10.27 -12.19 -16.05
N SER A 93 10.68 -11.57 -14.94
CA SER A 93 12.01 -11.73 -14.36
C SER A 93 12.34 -13.17 -13.95
N LEU A 94 11.32 -13.96 -13.65
CA LEU A 94 11.44 -15.37 -13.24
C LEU A 94 11.64 -16.31 -14.43
N SER A 95 11.48 -15.78 -15.64
CA SER A 95 11.33 -16.53 -16.87
C SER A 95 12.53 -16.31 -17.80
N GLU A 96 13.76 -16.52 -17.30
CA GLU A 96 14.97 -16.38 -18.13
C GLU A 96 14.98 -17.31 -19.36
N HIS A 97 14.15 -18.36 -19.40
CA HIS A 97 14.01 -19.29 -20.54
C HIS A 97 12.57 -19.48 -21.06
N LYS A 98 11.57 -18.73 -20.56
CA LYS A 98 10.13 -18.94 -20.85
C LYS A 98 9.38 -17.63 -21.12
N SER A 99 10.02 -16.64 -21.73
CA SER A 99 9.36 -15.38 -22.16
C SER A 99 8.15 -15.62 -23.08
N ALA A 100 8.05 -16.81 -23.70
CA ALA A 100 6.94 -17.20 -24.56
C ALA A 100 5.57 -17.35 -23.82
N PHE A 101 5.55 -17.62 -22.51
CA PHE A 101 4.30 -17.87 -21.78
C PHE A 101 3.67 -16.62 -21.16
N ILE A 102 4.44 -15.55 -20.95
CA ILE A 102 3.93 -14.34 -20.30
C ILE A 102 3.57 -13.33 -21.37
N PRO A 103 2.30 -12.90 -21.45
CA PRO A 103 1.87 -11.97 -22.48
C PRO A 103 2.53 -10.59 -22.32
N SER A 104 2.52 -9.80 -23.39
CA SER A 104 2.98 -8.40 -23.36
C SER A 104 2.21 -7.59 -22.30
N LEU A 105 2.82 -6.53 -21.78
CA LEU A 105 2.24 -5.70 -20.70
C LEU A 105 0.79 -5.23 -20.98
N PRO A 106 0.41 -4.82 -22.21
CA PRO A 106 -0.97 -4.46 -22.50
C PRO A 106 -1.94 -5.62 -22.36
N ILE A 107 -1.59 -6.80 -22.88
CA ILE A 107 -2.44 -7.99 -22.80
C ILE A 107 -2.55 -8.47 -21.35
N PHE A 108 -1.43 -8.48 -20.62
CA PHE A 108 -1.42 -8.80 -19.20
C PHE A 108 -2.30 -7.83 -18.39
N SER A 109 -2.21 -6.54 -18.68
CA SER A 109 -3.03 -5.51 -18.04
C SER A 109 -4.52 -5.70 -18.30
N ALA A 110 -4.90 -6.04 -19.54
CA ALA A 110 -6.29 -6.32 -19.90
C ALA A 110 -6.82 -7.55 -19.13
N ILE A 111 -6.04 -8.63 -19.07
CA ILE A 111 -6.39 -9.84 -18.32
C ILE A 111 -6.58 -9.51 -16.84
N CYS A 112 -5.66 -8.77 -16.22
CA CYS A 112 -5.77 -8.36 -14.82
C CYS A 112 -7.02 -7.52 -14.59
N CYS A 113 -7.31 -6.53 -15.43
CA CYS A 113 -8.52 -5.70 -15.30
C CYS A 113 -9.80 -6.54 -15.39
N VAL A 114 -9.86 -7.52 -16.30
CA VAL A 114 -11.00 -8.45 -16.42
C VAL A 114 -11.14 -9.31 -15.16
N LEU A 115 -10.04 -9.85 -14.63
CA LEU A 115 -10.07 -10.61 -13.38
C LEU A 115 -10.57 -9.75 -12.21
N ILE A 116 -10.03 -8.53 -12.06
CA ILE A 116 -10.46 -7.59 -11.03
C ILE A 116 -11.94 -7.26 -11.17
N TYR A 117 -12.44 -7.05 -12.40
CA TYR A 117 -13.87 -6.81 -12.66
C TYR A 117 -14.73 -7.99 -12.20
N ILE A 118 -14.38 -9.21 -12.61
CA ILE A 118 -15.13 -10.42 -12.26
C ILE A 118 -15.18 -10.58 -10.74
N PHE A 119 -14.03 -10.45 -10.07
CA PHE A 119 -13.95 -10.65 -8.63
C PHE A 119 -14.59 -9.52 -7.81
N SER A 120 -14.48 -8.27 -8.28
CA SER A 120 -15.13 -7.12 -7.64
C SER A 120 -16.65 -7.21 -7.73
N CYS A 121 -17.19 -7.61 -8.88
CA CYS A 121 -18.63 -7.70 -9.10
C CYS A 121 -19.27 -8.94 -8.46
N LYS A 122 -18.55 -10.06 -8.33
CA LYS A 122 -19.17 -11.33 -7.93
C LYS A 122 -19.06 -11.74 -6.47
N LEU A 123 -18.28 -11.14 -5.56
CA LEU A 123 -18.10 -11.85 -4.27
C LEU A 123 -17.61 -11.00 -3.07
N SER A 124 -18.51 -10.69 -2.13
CA SER A 124 -18.12 -10.33 -0.76
C SER A 124 -17.40 -11.47 -0.03
N ARG A 125 -17.77 -12.72 -0.34
CA ARG A 125 -17.14 -13.93 0.24
C ARG A 125 -15.77 -14.27 -0.36
N LEU A 126 -15.47 -13.95 -1.62
CA LEU A 126 -14.14 -14.29 -2.19
C LEU A 126 -13.06 -13.46 -1.55
N ILE A 127 -13.33 -12.20 -1.22
CA ILE A 127 -12.33 -11.33 -0.61
C ILE A 127 -11.93 -11.89 0.76
N GLN A 128 -12.88 -12.45 1.52
CA GLN A 128 -12.61 -13.15 2.77
C GLN A 128 -11.80 -14.44 2.56
N TRP A 129 -12.16 -15.25 1.56
CA TRP A 129 -11.41 -16.48 1.21
C TRP A 129 -10.01 -16.20 0.65
N LEU A 130 -9.89 -15.19 -0.22
CA LEU A 130 -8.65 -14.72 -0.82
C LEU A 130 -7.70 -14.25 0.29
N GLY A 131 -8.21 -13.42 1.20
CA GLY A 131 -7.45 -12.92 2.34
C GLY A 131 -7.09 -13.98 3.36
N SER A 132 -7.97 -14.94 3.67
CA SER A 132 -7.68 -15.93 4.73
C SER A 132 -6.76 -17.05 4.26
N VAL A 133 -6.82 -17.46 2.98
CA VAL A 133 -6.04 -18.57 2.45
C VAL A 133 -4.78 -18.09 1.73
N PHE A 134 -4.86 -17.08 0.87
CA PHE A 134 -3.70 -16.70 0.05
C PHE A 134 -2.72 -15.80 0.79
N PHE A 135 -3.17 -15.01 1.77
CA PHE A 135 -2.26 -14.20 2.57
C PHE A 135 -1.25 -15.04 3.37
N PRO A 136 -1.63 -16.11 4.11
CA PRO A 136 -0.63 -16.94 4.79
C PRO A 136 0.28 -17.67 3.80
N ILE A 137 -0.24 -18.15 2.67
CA ILE A 137 0.58 -18.77 1.62
C ILE A 137 1.62 -17.79 1.10
N MET A 138 1.20 -16.56 0.76
CA MET A 138 2.08 -15.49 0.30
C MET A 138 3.14 -15.14 1.34
N LEU A 139 2.77 -15.03 2.62
CA LEU A 139 3.73 -14.71 3.68
C LEU A 139 4.76 -15.83 3.85
N VAL A 140 4.33 -17.10 3.81
CA VAL A 140 5.21 -18.26 3.89
C VAL A 140 6.17 -18.31 2.70
N THR A 141 5.70 -18.07 1.47
CA THR A 141 6.56 -18.08 0.29
C THR A 141 7.59 -16.96 0.32
N LEU A 142 7.21 -15.75 0.76
CA LEU A 142 8.15 -14.63 0.89
C LEU A 142 9.15 -14.84 2.02
N LEU A 143 8.73 -15.40 3.16
CA LEU A 143 9.65 -15.82 4.22
C LEU A 143 10.64 -16.87 3.71
N TRP A 144 10.18 -17.80 2.89
CA TRP A 144 11.04 -18.81 2.28
C TRP A 144 12.08 -18.17 1.34
N VAL A 145 11.69 -17.20 0.51
CA VAL A 145 12.63 -16.40 -0.32
C VAL A 145 13.68 -15.73 0.56
N ILE A 146 13.25 -15.04 1.63
CA ILE A 146 14.14 -14.31 2.53
C ILE A 146 15.14 -15.27 3.18
N ILE A 147 14.67 -16.36 3.81
CA ILE A 147 15.53 -17.32 4.49
C ILE A 147 16.53 -17.93 3.51
N ARG A 148 16.08 -18.37 2.33
CA ARG A 148 16.96 -18.95 1.30
C ARG A 148 18.00 -17.95 0.80
N SER A 149 17.64 -16.68 0.67
CA SER A 149 18.57 -15.61 0.30
C SER A 149 19.74 -15.48 1.29
N PHE A 150 19.51 -15.67 2.60
CA PHE A 150 20.58 -15.67 3.61
C PHE A 150 21.45 -16.93 3.59
N MET A 151 20.93 -18.06 3.12
CA MET A 151 21.67 -19.32 3.05
C MET A 151 22.66 -19.39 1.86
N ILE A 152 22.49 -18.54 0.86
CA ILE A 152 23.33 -18.50 -0.35
C ILE A 152 24.52 -17.56 -0.12
N PRO A 153 25.68 -17.80 -0.77
CA PRO A 153 26.83 -16.91 -0.70
C PRO A 153 26.47 -15.44 -0.95
N THR A 154 27.16 -14.54 -0.27
CA THR A 154 27.01 -13.08 -0.47
C THR A 154 27.55 -12.69 -1.84
N HIS A 155 26.84 -11.81 -2.54
CA HIS A 155 27.33 -11.17 -3.76
C HIS A 155 27.39 -9.65 -3.53
N PRO A 156 28.40 -9.16 -2.78
CA PRO A 156 28.52 -7.73 -2.48
C PRO A 156 28.80 -6.93 -3.76
N MET A 157 28.27 -5.71 -3.80
CA MET A 157 28.63 -4.72 -4.81
C MET A 157 29.76 -3.84 -4.25
N VAL A 158 30.83 -3.64 -5.02
CA VAL A 158 31.82 -2.60 -4.69
C VAL A 158 31.26 -1.28 -5.22
N GLN A 159 30.89 -0.37 -4.33
CA GLN A 159 30.44 0.98 -4.70
C GLN A 159 31.64 1.94 -4.74
N GLU A 160 31.80 2.68 -5.84
CA GLU A 160 32.81 3.75 -5.93
C GLU A 160 32.50 4.91 -4.98
N PHE A 161 31.22 5.14 -4.66
CA PHE A 161 30.76 6.11 -3.69
C PHE A 161 29.87 5.43 -2.66
N ILE A 162 30.28 5.50 -1.38
CA ILE A 162 29.52 4.94 -0.26
C ILE A 162 28.67 6.07 0.35
N PRO A 163 27.33 6.07 0.17
CA PRO A 163 26.48 7.10 0.76
C PRO A 163 26.54 7.04 2.29
N ASN A 164 26.54 8.19 2.96
CA ASN A 164 26.61 8.25 4.42
C ASN A 164 25.37 7.60 5.09
N ALA A 165 25.51 7.08 6.31
CA ALA A 165 24.40 6.50 7.08
C ALA A 165 23.18 7.45 7.20
N ARG A 166 23.42 8.76 7.33
CA ARG A 166 22.35 9.78 7.34
C ARG A 166 21.62 9.87 6.00
N GLN A 167 22.33 9.78 4.89
CA GLN A 167 21.73 9.78 3.55
C GLN A 167 20.89 8.52 3.34
N ALA A 168 21.40 7.36 3.77
CA ALA A 168 20.66 6.10 3.75
C ALA A 168 19.35 6.18 4.56
N TRP A 169 19.40 6.76 5.77
CA TRP A 169 18.20 6.97 6.58
C TRP A 169 17.18 7.90 5.92
N LEU A 170 17.61 9.05 5.39
CA LEU A 170 16.74 9.99 4.69
C LEU A 170 16.12 9.36 3.43
N ALA A 171 16.89 8.57 2.70
CA ALA A 171 16.40 7.85 1.53
C ALA A 171 15.34 6.82 1.92
N GLY A 172 15.56 6.05 2.98
CA GLY A 172 14.56 5.13 3.50
C GLY A 172 13.27 5.83 3.91
N PHE A 173 13.39 6.98 4.59
CA PHE A 173 12.26 7.81 4.99
C PHE A 173 11.43 8.28 3.78
N ILE A 174 12.09 8.75 2.71
CA ILE A 174 11.39 9.20 1.49
C ILE A 174 10.81 8.01 0.72
N GLU A 175 11.54 6.89 0.62
CA GLU A 175 11.10 5.73 -0.13
C GLU A 175 9.84 5.08 0.49
N GLY A 176 9.66 5.21 1.81
CA GLY A 176 8.44 4.78 2.47
C GLY A 176 7.18 5.55 2.03
N PHE A 177 7.28 6.74 1.45
CA PHE A 177 6.12 7.41 0.85
C PHE A 177 5.62 6.69 -0.39
N ASN A 178 6.52 6.02 -1.11
CA ASN A 178 6.15 5.28 -2.30
C ASN A 178 5.27 4.06 -2.00
N THR A 179 5.18 3.58 -0.76
CA THR A 179 4.27 2.46 -0.44
C THR A 179 2.80 2.81 -0.64
N MET A 180 2.41 4.08 -0.53
CA MET A 180 1.01 4.54 -0.55
C MET A 180 0.15 4.05 0.63
N ASP A 181 0.74 3.37 1.62
CA ASP A 181 -0.02 2.74 2.70
C ASP A 181 -0.72 3.76 3.61
N LEU A 182 -0.16 4.95 3.82
CA LEU A 182 -0.81 6.01 4.59
C LEU A 182 -2.10 6.46 3.92
N LEU A 183 -2.05 6.67 2.60
CA LEU A 183 -3.20 7.09 1.82
C LEU A 183 -4.31 6.03 1.88
N ALA A 184 -3.93 4.76 1.71
CA ALA A 184 -4.85 3.64 1.78
C ALA A 184 -5.41 3.43 3.20
N ALA A 185 -4.63 3.73 4.24
CA ALA A 185 -5.04 3.57 5.64
C ALA A 185 -6.27 4.40 5.99
N PHE A 186 -6.39 5.61 5.43
CA PHE A 186 -7.56 6.46 5.67
C PHE A 186 -8.87 5.82 5.21
N PHE A 187 -8.85 4.97 4.18
CA PHE A 187 -10.03 4.34 3.60
C PHE A 187 -10.21 2.88 4.05
N PHE A 188 -9.11 2.12 4.18
CA PHE A 188 -9.17 0.74 4.68
C PHE A 188 -9.69 0.68 6.12
N CYS A 189 -9.40 1.68 6.96
CA CYS A 189 -9.96 1.74 8.30
C CYS A 189 -11.51 1.73 8.30
N SER A 190 -12.13 2.41 7.33
CA SER A 190 -13.59 2.44 7.18
C SER A 190 -14.15 1.05 6.92
N ILE A 191 -13.52 0.29 6.03
CA ILE A 191 -13.92 -1.08 5.68
C ILE A 191 -13.77 -2.01 6.88
N VAL A 192 -12.61 -1.97 7.55
CA VAL A 192 -12.34 -2.81 8.73
C VAL A 192 -13.38 -2.58 9.83
N LEU A 193 -13.75 -1.31 10.08
CA LEU A 193 -14.77 -0.98 11.08
C LEU A 193 -16.17 -1.45 10.67
N ILE A 194 -16.53 -1.37 9.38
CA ILE A 194 -17.82 -1.89 8.88
C ILE A 194 -17.89 -3.41 9.08
N SER A 195 -16.83 -4.14 8.69
CA SER A 195 -16.78 -5.59 8.87
C SER A 195 -16.83 -6.01 10.34
N LEU A 196 -16.16 -5.28 11.23
CA LEU A 196 -16.26 -5.51 12.67
C LEU A 196 -17.68 -5.28 13.21
N ARG A 197 -18.38 -4.24 12.74
CA ARG A 197 -19.78 -4.00 13.15
C ARG A 197 -20.68 -5.14 12.73
N GLN A 198 -20.50 -5.68 11.52
CA GLN A 198 -21.28 -6.82 11.02
C GLN A 198 -21.05 -8.07 11.87
N LEU A 199 -19.79 -8.40 12.19
CA LEU A 199 -19.48 -9.56 13.04
C LEU A 199 -20.10 -9.44 14.45
N VAL A 200 -20.07 -8.24 15.04
CA VAL A 200 -20.69 -8.00 16.35
C VAL A 200 -22.22 -8.07 16.31
N ALA A 201 -22.82 -7.63 15.20
CA ALA A 201 -24.25 -7.72 14.96
C ALA A 201 -24.71 -9.18 14.71
N GLU A 202 -23.86 -10.03 14.15
CA GLU A 202 -24.13 -11.46 14.01
C GLU A 202 -24.02 -12.21 15.36
N GLU A 203 -23.13 -11.78 16.27
CA GLU A 203 -23.00 -12.34 17.62
C GLU A 203 -24.14 -11.94 18.58
N LYS A 204 -24.83 -10.82 18.33
CA LYS A 204 -26.00 -10.40 19.10
C LYS A 204 -27.27 -10.73 18.30
N HIS A 205 -28.13 -11.61 18.81
CA HIS A 205 -29.44 -11.86 18.19
C HIS A 205 -30.18 -10.55 17.83
N PRO A 206 -30.93 -10.50 16.71
CA PRO A 206 -31.43 -9.27 16.10
C PRO A 206 -32.67 -8.75 16.84
N THR A 207 -32.46 -8.24 18.05
CA THR A 207 -33.47 -7.49 18.80
C THR A 207 -32.76 -6.30 19.41
N GLU A 208 -32.55 -5.28 18.60
CA GLU A 208 -32.66 -3.85 18.92
C GLU A 208 -32.00 -3.02 17.81
N GLU A 209 -32.73 -1.98 17.43
CA GLU A 209 -32.52 -0.98 16.39
C GLU A 209 -31.08 -0.77 15.89
N GLU A 210 -30.96 -0.63 14.57
CA GLU A 210 -29.73 -0.30 13.82
C GLU A 210 -29.15 1.06 14.23
N ILE A 211 -28.57 1.16 15.43
CA ILE A 211 -27.83 2.35 15.84
C ILE A 211 -26.47 2.28 15.15
N PRO A 212 -26.03 3.31 14.40
CA PRO A 212 -24.68 3.36 13.86
C PRO A 212 -23.68 3.35 15.03
N LEU A 213 -23.04 2.19 15.25
CA LEU A 213 -22.06 1.96 16.30
C LEU A 213 -20.89 2.93 16.15
N SER A 214 -20.97 4.07 16.85
CA SER A 214 -19.84 4.96 17.11
C SER A 214 -18.66 4.14 17.66
N PHE A 215 -17.42 4.53 17.35
CA PHE A 215 -16.23 3.93 17.99
C PHE A 215 -16.35 3.94 19.53
N GLN A 216 -17.11 4.86 20.12
CA GLN A 216 -17.40 4.88 21.55
C GLN A 216 -18.26 3.69 22.02
N GLY A 217 -19.17 3.18 21.19
CA GLY A 217 -20.04 2.01 21.47
C GLY A 217 -19.39 0.65 21.24
N ILE A 218 -18.17 0.60 20.69
CA ILE A 218 -17.42 -0.65 20.55
C ILE A 218 -16.94 -1.11 21.94
N SER A 219 -17.29 -2.35 22.33
CA SER A 219 -16.86 -2.96 23.59
C SER A 219 -15.35 -2.85 23.78
N LYS A 220 -14.90 -2.63 25.04
CA LYS A 220 -13.47 -2.56 25.40
C LYS A 220 -12.68 -3.77 24.88
N LYS A 221 -13.32 -4.95 24.80
CA LYS A 221 -12.72 -6.19 24.26
C LYS A 221 -12.39 -6.07 22.76
N ASN A 222 -13.29 -5.51 21.96
CA ASN A 222 -13.13 -5.40 20.50
C ASN A 222 -12.11 -4.31 20.13
N LYS A 223 -12.03 -3.22 20.91
CA LYS A 223 -10.97 -2.21 20.77
C LYS A 223 -9.58 -2.80 21.01
N ARG A 224 -9.44 -3.63 22.05
CA ARG A 224 -8.18 -4.33 22.34
C ARG A 224 -7.79 -5.30 21.23
N SER A 225 -8.75 -6.09 20.73
CA SER A 225 -8.52 -7.01 19.60
C SER A 225 -8.05 -6.26 18.34
N LEU A 226 -8.70 -5.14 18.00
CA LEU A 226 -8.33 -4.33 16.85
C LEU A 226 -6.92 -3.72 16.98
N ALA A 227 -6.60 -3.17 18.16
CA ALA A 227 -5.28 -2.62 18.43
C ALA A 227 -4.19 -3.69 18.34
N LEU A 228 -4.42 -4.89 18.88
CA LEU A 228 -3.52 -6.03 18.77
C LEU A 228 -3.34 -6.47 17.31
N GLY A 229 -4.42 -6.52 16.52
CA GLY A 229 -4.36 -6.86 15.10
C GLY A 229 -3.55 -5.86 14.29
N PHE A 230 -3.72 -4.56 14.54
CA PHE A 230 -2.93 -3.51 13.90
C PHE A 230 -1.45 -3.57 14.30
N PHE A 231 -1.16 -3.84 15.57
CA PHE A 231 0.22 -3.98 16.05
C PHE A 231 0.91 -5.22 15.47
N LEU A 232 0.20 -6.35 15.40
CA LEU A 232 0.71 -7.57 14.77
C LEU A 232 0.98 -7.35 13.28
N ALA A 233 0.08 -6.69 12.56
CA ALA A 233 0.28 -6.35 11.16
C ALA A 233 1.50 -5.45 10.95
N ALA A 234 1.72 -4.47 11.84
CA ALA A 234 2.89 -3.60 11.80
C ALA A 234 4.20 -4.37 12.03
N ILE A 235 4.23 -5.32 12.99
CA ILE A 235 5.40 -6.17 13.24
C ILE A 235 5.70 -7.05 12.02
N LEU A 236 4.69 -7.75 11.48
CA LEU A 236 4.87 -8.64 10.33
C LEU A 236 5.39 -7.86 9.10
N LEU A 237 4.84 -6.68 8.86
CA LEU A 237 5.28 -5.81 7.77
C LEU A 237 6.72 -5.32 7.99
N GLY A 238 7.03 -4.85 9.20
CA GLY A 238 8.37 -4.40 9.58
C GLY A 238 9.42 -5.51 9.47
N MET A 239 9.10 -6.74 9.86
CA MET A 239 9.99 -7.89 9.71
C MET A 239 10.21 -8.27 8.24
N THR A 240 9.16 -8.17 7.41
CA THR A 240 9.27 -8.48 5.99
C THR A 240 10.14 -7.43 5.28
N TYR A 241 9.97 -6.15 5.60
CA TYR A 241 10.83 -5.07 5.08
C TYR A 241 12.28 -5.26 5.50
N LEU A 242 12.54 -5.65 6.75
CA LEU A 242 13.89 -5.94 7.21
C LEU A 242 14.52 -7.06 6.39
N GLY A 243 13.79 -8.17 6.21
CA GLY A 243 14.23 -9.31 5.43
C GLY A 243 14.52 -8.94 3.97
N PHE A 244 13.68 -8.12 3.34
CA PHE A 244 13.89 -7.65 1.98
C PHE A 244 15.08 -6.70 1.83
N VAL A 245 15.20 -5.69 2.70
CA VAL A 245 16.32 -4.74 2.66
C VAL A 245 17.64 -5.47 2.81
N LEU A 246 17.75 -6.38 3.79
CA LEU A 246 18.98 -7.14 4.03
C LEU A 246 19.27 -8.15 2.91
N SER A 247 18.24 -8.82 2.39
CA SER A 247 18.37 -9.75 1.25
C SER A 247 18.90 -9.04 0.01
N ALA A 248 18.33 -7.88 -0.36
CA ALA A 248 18.79 -7.12 -1.51
C ALA A 248 20.19 -6.53 -1.31
N ALA A 249 20.53 -6.06 -0.10
CA ALA A 249 21.86 -5.58 0.21
C ALA A 249 22.93 -6.68 0.07
N ARG A 250 22.62 -7.89 0.51
CA ARG A 250 23.52 -9.06 0.46
C ARG A 250 23.85 -9.49 -0.98
N HIS A 251 22.93 -9.27 -1.91
CA HIS A 251 23.02 -9.69 -3.31
C HIS A 251 23.15 -8.52 -4.28
N ALA A 252 23.56 -7.34 -3.80
CA ALA A 252 23.60 -6.12 -4.59
C ALA A 252 24.43 -6.25 -5.89
N GLY A 253 25.51 -7.03 -5.87
CA GLY A 253 26.34 -7.27 -7.05
C GLY A 253 25.63 -8.00 -8.20
N LEU A 254 24.57 -8.77 -7.90
CA LEU A 254 23.76 -9.47 -8.91
C LEU A 254 22.55 -8.66 -9.38
N LEU A 255 22.32 -7.49 -8.78
CA LEU A 255 21.20 -6.60 -9.06
C LEU A 255 21.59 -5.39 -9.91
N VAL A 256 22.83 -5.37 -10.41
CA VAL A 256 23.34 -4.32 -11.28
C VAL A 256 22.49 -4.26 -12.57
N ASN A 257 22.03 -3.07 -12.93
CA ASN A 257 21.13 -2.80 -14.07
C ASN A 257 19.75 -3.49 -14.02
N VAL A 258 19.33 -3.98 -12.85
CA VAL A 258 17.98 -4.51 -12.66
C VAL A 258 17.05 -3.36 -12.25
N SER A 259 15.96 -3.15 -12.98
CA SER A 259 14.95 -2.15 -12.62
C SER A 259 14.16 -2.59 -11.37
N LYS A 260 13.60 -1.63 -10.62
CA LYS A 260 13.04 -1.87 -9.28
C LYS A 260 11.98 -2.98 -9.29
N GLY A 261 11.09 -2.96 -10.29
CA GLY A 261 10.03 -3.96 -10.46
C GLY A 261 10.51 -5.39 -10.74
N HIS A 262 11.77 -5.58 -11.13
CA HIS A 262 12.35 -6.87 -11.48
C HIS A 262 13.21 -7.47 -10.36
N ILE A 263 13.58 -6.67 -9.35
CA ILE A 263 14.52 -7.06 -8.27
C ILE A 263 14.04 -8.32 -7.54
N LEU A 264 12.76 -8.39 -7.18
CA LEU A 264 12.21 -9.56 -6.50
C LEU A 264 12.34 -10.82 -7.33
N GLY A 265 12.02 -10.74 -8.63
CA GLY A 265 12.09 -11.90 -9.51
C GLY A 265 13.53 -12.40 -9.64
N ARG A 266 14.51 -11.50 -9.72
CA ARG A 266 15.94 -11.86 -9.73
C ARG A 266 16.38 -12.51 -8.43
N ILE A 267 16.08 -11.90 -7.28
CA ILE A 267 16.43 -12.48 -5.97
C ILE A 267 15.75 -13.84 -5.78
N SER A 268 14.49 -13.97 -6.20
CA SER A 268 13.75 -15.23 -6.09
C SER A 268 14.35 -16.31 -6.99
N ALA A 269 14.74 -15.97 -8.22
CA ALA A 269 15.41 -16.87 -9.15
C ALA A 269 16.73 -17.40 -8.55
N ILE A 270 17.52 -16.52 -7.94
CA ILE A 270 18.78 -16.89 -7.26
C ILE A 270 18.48 -17.75 -6.01
N ALA A 271 17.52 -17.33 -5.19
CA ALA A 271 17.23 -17.95 -3.89
C ALA A 271 16.60 -19.36 -3.99
N LEU A 272 15.69 -19.52 -4.95
CA LEU A 272 14.80 -20.67 -5.05
C LEU A 272 15.00 -21.49 -6.33
N GLY A 273 15.74 -20.97 -7.32
CA GLY A 273 15.93 -21.61 -8.62
C GLY A 273 14.58 -21.92 -9.28
N PRO A 274 14.27 -23.20 -9.59
CA PRO A 274 13.03 -23.58 -10.26
C PRO A 274 11.76 -23.26 -9.44
N ASN A 275 11.86 -23.16 -8.12
CA ASN A 275 10.72 -22.84 -7.24
C ASN A 275 10.38 -21.34 -7.20
N SER A 276 11.16 -20.50 -7.88
CA SER A 276 10.97 -19.06 -7.93
C SER A 276 9.63 -18.63 -8.55
N ILE A 277 9.04 -19.48 -9.42
CA ILE A 277 7.69 -19.29 -9.97
C ILE A 277 6.64 -19.15 -8.86
N LEU A 278 6.80 -19.90 -7.77
CA LEU A 278 5.87 -19.84 -6.63
C LEU A 278 5.88 -18.45 -5.97
N ALA A 279 7.04 -17.80 -5.90
CA ALA A 279 7.15 -16.44 -5.39
C ALA A 279 6.46 -15.44 -6.33
N GLY A 280 6.65 -15.56 -7.65
CA GLY A 280 5.97 -14.71 -8.64
C GLY A 280 4.44 -14.83 -8.60
N VAL A 281 3.93 -16.07 -8.53
CA VAL A 281 2.49 -16.32 -8.41
C VAL A 281 1.94 -15.78 -7.09
N SER A 282 2.69 -15.94 -6.00
CA SER A 282 2.29 -15.38 -4.69
C SER A 282 2.16 -13.86 -4.72
N VAL A 283 3.10 -13.18 -5.39
CA VAL A 283 3.10 -11.72 -5.56
C VAL A 283 1.95 -11.25 -6.44
N PHE A 284 1.70 -11.96 -7.54
CA PHE A 284 0.56 -11.68 -8.41
C PHE A 284 -0.76 -11.75 -7.63
N ILE A 285 -0.95 -12.79 -6.82
CA ILE A 285 -2.15 -12.93 -5.99
C ILE A 285 -2.20 -11.82 -4.93
N ALA A 286 -1.08 -11.47 -4.30
CA ALA A 286 -0.99 -10.37 -3.34
C ALA A 286 -1.48 -9.04 -3.94
N CYS A 287 -0.98 -8.71 -5.14
CA CYS A 287 -1.35 -7.50 -5.85
C CYS A 287 -2.82 -7.54 -6.24
N LEU A 288 -3.30 -8.66 -6.80
CA LEU A 288 -4.70 -8.84 -7.19
C LEU A 288 -5.67 -8.61 -6.01
N THR A 289 -5.38 -9.18 -4.83
CA THR A 289 -6.24 -8.98 -3.65
C THR A 289 -6.28 -7.53 -3.17
N THR A 290 -5.16 -6.82 -3.28
CA THR A 290 -5.05 -5.40 -2.90
C THR A 290 -5.79 -4.52 -3.91
N GLU A 291 -5.65 -4.81 -5.20
CA GLU A 291 -6.32 -4.11 -6.31
C GLU A 291 -7.84 -4.26 -6.21
N ILE A 292 -8.35 -5.47 -5.95
CA ILE A 292 -9.79 -5.70 -5.74
C ILE A 292 -10.33 -4.84 -4.59
N ALA A 293 -9.60 -4.76 -3.47
CA ALA A 293 -10.00 -3.93 -2.34
C ALA A 293 -10.01 -2.43 -2.68
N LEU A 294 -9.01 -1.94 -3.42
CA LEU A 294 -8.92 -0.55 -3.87
C LEU A 294 -10.03 -0.21 -4.87
N VAL A 295 -10.29 -1.08 -5.85
CA VAL A 295 -11.40 -0.92 -6.79
C VAL A 295 -12.73 -0.84 -6.04
N GLY A 296 -12.93 -1.67 -5.01
CA GLY A 296 -14.11 -1.59 -4.15
C GLY A 296 -14.29 -0.22 -3.51
N ILE A 297 -13.21 0.37 -2.97
CA ILE A 297 -13.25 1.72 -2.38
C ILE A 297 -13.61 2.78 -3.43
N VAL A 298 -12.95 2.74 -4.59
CA VAL A 298 -13.16 3.75 -5.63
C VAL A 298 -14.56 3.64 -6.22
N ALA A 299 -15.02 2.42 -6.52
CA ALA A 299 -16.36 2.19 -7.06
C ALA A 299 -17.44 2.63 -6.07
N ASP A 300 -17.24 2.35 -4.79
CA ASP A 300 -18.12 2.80 -3.73
C ASP A 300 -18.17 4.33 -3.60
N PHE A 301 -17.02 4.99 -3.63
CA PHE A 301 -16.93 6.44 -3.61
C PHE A 301 -17.62 7.07 -4.84
N LEU A 302 -17.37 6.53 -6.04
CA LEU A 302 -17.95 7.03 -7.27
C LEU A 302 -19.49 6.86 -7.26
N ALA A 303 -19.98 5.70 -6.82
CA ALA A 303 -21.41 5.43 -6.73
C ALA A 303 -22.09 6.31 -5.68
N ARG A 304 -21.53 6.41 -4.46
CA ARG A 304 -22.17 7.09 -3.33
C ARG A 304 -21.99 8.61 -3.33
N VAL A 305 -20.78 9.09 -3.63
CA VAL A 305 -20.40 10.50 -3.46
C VAL A 305 -20.52 11.27 -4.76
N VAL A 306 -19.99 10.74 -5.87
CA VAL A 306 -19.94 11.47 -7.15
C VAL A 306 -21.27 11.42 -7.88
N SER A 307 -21.89 10.24 -7.95
CA SER A 307 -23.13 10.04 -8.70
C SER A 307 -24.41 10.15 -7.86
N PHE A 308 -24.32 10.51 -6.58
CA PHE A 308 -25.46 10.57 -5.66
C PHE A 308 -26.34 9.30 -5.72
N LYS A 309 -25.71 8.11 -5.73
CA LYS A 309 -26.33 6.78 -5.85
C LYS A 309 -27.04 6.48 -7.18
N LYS A 310 -26.79 7.25 -8.24
CA LYS A 310 -27.38 7.01 -9.57
C LYS A 310 -26.63 5.97 -10.40
N LEU A 311 -25.34 5.72 -10.12
CA LEU A 311 -24.54 4.71 -10.81
C LEU A 311 -24.68 3.35 -10.12
N ASN A 312 -24.88 2.30 -10.92
CA ASN A 312 -24.77 0.93 -10.46
C ASN A 312 -23.31 0.61 -10.09
N TYR A 313 -23.08 -0.21 -9.06
CA TYR A 313 -21.75 -0.59 -8.60
C TYR A 313 -20.90 -1.19 -9.72
N ALA A 314 -21.47 -2.08 -10.54
CA ALA A 314 -20.76 -2.67 -11.67
C ALA A 314 -20.27 -1.62 -12.69
N SER A 315 -21.08 -0.59 -12.96
CA SER A 315 -20.70 0.53 -13.82
C SER A 315 -19.58 1.37 -13.21
N ALA A 316 -19.63 1.61 -11.89
CA ALA A 316 -18.59 2.34 -11.18
C ALA A 316 -17.23 1.61 -11.19
N VAL A 317 -17.26 0.27 -11.13
CA VAL A 317 -16.07 -0.57 -11.31
C VAL A 317 -15.50 -0.39 -12.72
N ILE A 318 -16.32 -0.44 -13.77
CA ILE A 318 -15.86 -0.25 -15.16
C ILE A 318 -15.24 1.14 -15.34
N CYS A 319 -15.89 2.19 -14.83
CA CYS A 319 -15.36 3.55 -14.88
C CYS A 319 -14.00 3.70 -14.18
N THR A 320 -13.71 2.85 -13.19
CA THR A 320 -12.41 2.81 -12.52
C THR A 320 -11.37 2.04 -13.34
N LEU A 321 -11.76 0.92 -13.97
CA LEU A 321 -10.83 0.03 -14.67
C LEU A 321 -10.37 0.56 -16.03
N ILE A 322 -11.18 1.36 -16.74
CA ILE A 322 -10.79 1.97 -18.01
C ILE A 322 -9.53 2.84 -17.88
N PRO A 323 -9.48 3.87 -16.99
CA PRO A 323 -8.27 4.67 -16.81
C PRO A 323 -7.13 3.84 -16.20
N THR A 324 -7.43 2.87 -15.33
CA THR A 324 -6.44 1.93 -14.79
C THR A 324 -5.69 1.22 -15.92
N TYR A 325 -6.42 0.64 -16.88
CA TYR A 325 -5.82 -0.07 -18.01
C TYR A 325 -4.92 0.83 -18.86
N LEU A 326 -5.37 2.06 -19.15
CA LEU A 326 -4.58 3.00 -19.96
C LEU A 326 -3.25 3.34 -19.29
N ILE A 327 -3.23 3.46 -17.97
CA ILE A 327 -2.04 3.84 -17.21
C ILE A 327 -1.13 2.65 -16.95
N SER A 328 -1.68 1.45 -16.75
CA SER A 328 -0.89 0.24 -16.47
C SER A 328 0.01 -0.15 -17.65
N ILE A 329 -0.24 0.36 -18.85
CA ILE A 329 0.60 0.16 -20.04
C ILE A 329 1.93 0.95 -19.96
N LEU A 330 2.05 1.98 -19.12
CA LEU A 330 3.20 2.90 -19.08
C LEU A 330 4.47 2.35 -18.41
N ASN A 331 4.52 1.06 -18.04
CA ASN A 331 5.55 0.43 -17.20
C ASN A 331 5.62 0.98 -15.76
N PHE A 332 6.19 0.18 -14.85
CA PHE A 332 6.26 0.50 -13.43
C PHE A 332 7.04 1.79 -13.10
N GLU A 333 8.20 2.00 -13.71
CA GLU A 333 9.08 3.14 -13.39
C GLU A 333 8.44 4.47 -13.77
N THR A 334 7.82 4.55 -14.96
CA THR A 334 7.12 5.75 -15.43
C THR A 334 5.96 6.12 -14.49
N ILE A 335 5.16 5.13 -14.10
CA ILE A 335 4.05 5.33 -13.17
C ILE A 335 4.60 5.82 -11.82
N SER A 336 5.65 5.18 -11.30
CA SER A 336 6.25 5.57 -10.02
C SER A 336 6.85 6.98 -10.05
N HIS A 337 7.49 7.37 -11.15
CA HIS A 337 8.05 8.71 -11.34
C HIS A 337 6.95 9.79 -11.41
N LEU A 338 5.80 9.48 -12.01
CA LEU A 338 4.65 10.38 -12.05
C LEU A 338 4.04 10.59 -10.66
N LEU A 339 4.04 9.56 -9.82
CA LEU A 339 3.41 9.57 -8.49
C LEU A 339 4.31 10.20 -7.43
N LEU A 340 5.63 10.03 -7.52
CA LEU A 340 6.60 10.54 -6.55
C LEU A 340 6.39 12.02 -6.18
N PRO A 341 6.22 12.97 -7.13
CA PRO A 341 6.07 14.36 -6.77
C PRO A 341 4.78 14.63 -5.97
N LEU A 342 3.69 13.96 -6.32
CA LEU A 342 2.38 14.06 -5.65
C LEU A 342 2.44 13.47 -4.23
N LEU A 343 3.17 12.37 -4.05
CA LEU A 343 3.34 11.72 -2.76
C LEU A 343 4.17 12.59 -1.80
N GLN A 344 5.32 13.09 -2.25
CA GLN A 344 6.15 13.99 -1.45
C GLN A 344 5.42 15.28 -1.05
N LEU A 345 4.48 15.75 -1.87
CA LEU A 345 3.66 16.92 -1.55
C LEU A 345 2.57 16.59 -0.51
N SER A 346 1.87 15.48 -0.70
CA SER A 346 0.71 15.12 0.12
C SER A 346 1.08 14.52 1.48
N TYR A 347 2.13 13.70 1.56
CA TYR A 347 2.48 12.94 2.76
C TYR A 347 2.77 13.80 3.99
N PRO A 348 3.66 14.81 3.94
CA PRO A 348 3.95 15.64 5.11
C PRO A 348 2.69 16.29 5.68
N ALA A 349 1.83 16.83 4.81
CA ALA A 349 0.57 17.45 5.20
C ALA A 349 -0.38 16.43 5.84
N LEU A 350 -0.54 15.24 5.25
CA LEU A 350 -1.42 14.19 5.76
C LEU A 350 -0.95 13.58 7.09
N ILE A 351 0.37 13.47 7.30
CA ILE A 351 0.95 13.06 8.58
C ILE A 351 0.57 14.08 9.66
N VAL A 352 0.75 15.37 9.37
CA VAL A 352 0.40 16.46 10.29
C VAL A 352 -1.10 16.48 10.57
N LEU A 353 -1.94 16.27 9.57
CA LEU A 353 -3.39 16.18 9.75
C LEU A 353 -3.77 15.01 10.67
N ALA A 354 -3.17 13.83 10.46
CA ALA A 354 -3.45 12.66 11.28
C ALA A 354 -3.00 12.87 12.73
N CYS A 355 -1.80 13.40 12.96
CA CYS A 355 -1.30 13.78 14.29
C CYS A 355 -2.18 14.85 14.94
N GLY A 356 -2.53 15.90 14.19
CA GLY A 356 -3.35 17.01 14.66
C GLY A 356 -4.77 16.58 15.02
N ASN A 357 -5.37 15.67 14.26
CA ASN A 357 -6.70 15.13 14.52
C ASN A 357 -6.71 14.19 15.75
N ILE A 358 -5.64 13.41 15.96
CA ILE A 358 -5.46 12.67 17.22
C ILE A 358 -5.33 13.64 18.40
N ALA A 359 -4.49 14.67 18.27
CA ALA A 359 -4.30 15.68 19.32
C ALA A 359 -5.57 16.48 19.61
N TYR A 360 -6.38 16.79 18.59
CA TYR A 360 -7.70 17.40 18.76
C TYR A 360 -8.61 16.52 19.62
N LYS A 361 -8.61 15.21 19.40
CA LYS A 361 -9.51 14.31 20.12
C LYS A 361 -9.04 13.95 21.53
N LEU A 362 -7.74 13.95 21.78
CA LEU A 362 -7.16 13.66 23.10
C LEU A 362 -7.02 14.91 23.99
N TRP A 363 -6.61 16.04 23.42
CA TRP A 363 -6.25 17.26 24.15
C TRP A 363 -7.03 18.52 23.71
N ASN A 364 -8.08 18.39 22.89
CA ASN A 364 -8.82 19.53 22.33
C ASN A 364 -7.96 20.54 21.54
N PHE A 365 -6.85 20.08 20.95
CA PHE A 365 -5.95 20.92 20.16
C PHE A 365 -6.59 21.38 18.84
N ARG A 366 -7.02 22.66 18.78
CA ARG A 366 -7.80 23.22 17.65
C ARG A 366 -6.97 23.63 16.43
N TYR A 367 -5.64 23.62 16.50
CA TYR A 367 -4.78 24.14 15.42
C TYR A 367 -4.41 23.11 14.34
N SER A 368 -5.04 21.92 14.33
CA SER A 368 -4.83 20.88 13.31
C SER A 368 -4.93 21.41 11.86
N PRO A 369 -5.95 22.22 11.50
CA PRO A 369 -6.07 22.75 10.13
C PRO A 369 -4.98 23.76 9.76
N VAL A 370 -4.56 24.60 10.70
CA VAL A 370 -3.52 25.62 10.48
C VAL A 370 -2.19 24.94 10.20
N LEU A 371 -1.83 23.91 10.98
CA LEU A 371 -0.61 23.16 10.77
C LEU A 371 -0.62 22.39 9.44
N PHE A 372 -1.78 21.87 9.02
CA PHE A 372 -1.94 21.25 7.71
C PHE A 372 -1.63 22.23 6.58
N TYR A 373 -2.23 23.42 6.57
CA TYR A 373 -1.98 24.42 5.52
C TYR A 373 -0.57 24.98 5.54
N LEU A 374 0.02 25.18 6.72
CA LEU A 374 1.39 25.64 6.88
C LEU A 374 2.37 24.61 6.31
N THR A 375 2.20 23.33 6.64
CA THR A 375 3.09 22.28 6.11
C THR A 375 2.91 22.07 4.62
N LEU A 376 1.68 22.14 4.11
CA LEU A 376 1.41 22.06 2.67
C LEU A 376 2.05 23.22 1.92
N SER A 377 1.85 24.46 2.36
CA SER A 377 2.44 25.65 1.72
C SER A 377 3.96 25.63 1.77
N LEU A 378 4.56 25.27 2.91
CA LEU A 378 6.01 25.16 3.05
C LEU A 378 6.60 24.06 2.14
N THR A 379 5.90 22.94 1.99
CA THR A 379 6.33 21.85 1.08
C THR A 379 6.24 22.29 -0.39
N ILE A 380 5.19 23.04 -0.77
CA ILE A 380 5.07 23.64 -2.11
C ILE A 380 6.22 24.60 -2.38
N VAL A 381 6.50 25.51 -1.45
CA VAL A 381 7.58 26.49 -1.60
C VAL A 381 8.94 25.78 -1.75
N LEU A 382 9.25 24.80 -0.89
CA LEU A 382 10.50 24.04 -0.99
C LEU A 382 10.66 23.30 -2.32
N LYS A 383 9.55 22.86 -2.94
CA LYS A 383 9.56 22.21 -4.26
C LYS A 383 9.58 23.15 -5.45
N LEU A 384 9.18 24.41 -5.27
CA LEU A 384 9.28 25.43 -6.31
C LEU A 384 10.67 26.06 -6.34
N VAL A 385 11.37 26.05 -5.20
CA VAL A 385 12.71 26.64 -5.04
C VAL A 385 13.83 25.67 -5.45
N ASN A 386 13.61 24.36 -5.29
CA ASN A 386 14.53 23.30 -5.74
C ASN A 386 14.05 22.72 -7.08
#